data_AF-A0A4Y5P3I2-F1
#
_entry.id   AF-A0A4Y5P3I2-F1
#
_cell.length_a   1.000
_cell.length_b   1.000
_cell.length_c   1.000
_cell.angle_alpha   90.00
_cell.angle_beta   90.00
_cell.angle_gamma   90.00
#
_symmetry.space_group_name_H-M   'P 1'
#
loop_
_entity.id
_entity.type
_entity.pdbx_description
1 polymer ?
#
loop_
_entity_poly.entity_id
_entity_poly.type
_entity_poly.pdbx_seq_one_letter_code
_entity_poly.pdbx_strand_id
1 'polypeptide(L)' 'MEALVYTFLLVGTLGIIFFAIFFRDPPRAIAGPKAKKK' A
#
# COMPACT_ATOMS: atom_id res chain seq x y z
N MET A 1 13.19 17.58 -22.02
CA MET A 1 12.07 16.62 -22.06
C MET A 1 12.32 15.44 -21.13
N GLU A 2 13.51 14.83 -21.14
CA GLU A 2 13.85 13.66 -20.32
C GLU A 2 13.72 13.87 -18.81
N ALA A 3 14.14 15.03 -18.27
CA ALA A 3 13.99 15.34 -16.84
C ALA A 3 12.52 15.27 -16.36
N LEU A 4 11.56 15.66 -17.21
CA LEU A 4 10.13 15.57 -16.89
C LEU A 4 9.66 14.12 -16.87
N VAL A 5 10.15 13.30 -17.80
CA VAL A 5 9.84 11.87 -17.86
C VAL A 5 10.39 11.16 -16.62
N TYR A 6 11.63 11.42 -16.22
CA TYR A 6 12.22 10.81 -15.02
C TYR A 6 11.53 11.28 -13.74
N THR A 7 11.17 12.56 -13.64
CA THR A 7 10.44 13.07 -12.49
C THR A 7 9.04 12.47 -12.43
N PHE A 8 8.36 12.32 -13.56
CA PHE A 8 7.04 11.71 -13.62
C PHE A 8 7.08 10.22 -13.27
N LEU A 9 8.07 9.48 -13.79
CA LEU A 9 8.31 8.08 -13.42
C LEU A 9 8.57 7.95 -11.92
N LEU A 10 9.47 8.78 -11.38
CA LEU A 10 9.82 8.78 -9.96
C LEU A 10 8.59 9.07 -9.08
N VAL A 11 7.91 10.19 -9.32
CA VAL A 11 6.74 10.62 -8.53
C VAL A 11 5.57 9.65 -8.70
N GLY A 12 5.35 9.13 -9.91
CA GLY A 12 4.33 8.13 -10.18
C GLY A 12 4.57 6.82 -9.41
N THR A 13 5.80 6.30 -9.44
CA THR A 13 6.16 5.10 -8.68
C THR A 13 6.05 5.32 -7.17
N LEU A 14 6.54 6.46 -6.66
CA LEU A 14 6.41 6.80 -5.24
C LEU A 14 4.95 6.93 -4.80
N GLY A 15 4.11 7.57 -5.62
CA GLY A 15 2.68 7.69 -5.37
C GLY A 15 1.98 6.33 -5.28
N ILE A 16 2.25 5.43 -6.23
CA ILE A 16 1.67 4.07 -6.24
C ILE A 16 2.08 3.29 -4.97
N ILE A 17 3.36 3.35 -4.58
CA ILE A 17 3.84 2.68 -3.35
C ILE A 17 3.17 3.26 -2.11
N PHE A 18 3.03 4.58 -2.03
CA PHE A 18 2.31 5.25 -0.94
C PHE A 18 0.86 4.73 -0.84
N PHE A 19 0.12 4.72 -1.96
CA PHE A 19 -1.25 4.21 -1.97
C PHE A 19 -1.31 2.72 -1.60
N ALA A 20 -0.38 1.91 -2.10
CA ALA A 20 -0.33 0.47 -1.81
C ALA A 20 -0.03 0.16 -0.33
N ILE A 21 0.63 1.05 0.42
CA ILE A 21 0.91 0.83 1.85
C ILE A 21 -0.24 1.30 2.73
N PHE A 22 -0.78 2.50 2.47
CA PHE A 22 -1.78 3.12 3.33
C PHE A 22 -3.21 2.70 3.01
N PHE A 23 -3.51 2.36 1.76
CA PHE A 23 -4.86 2.05 1.28
C PHE A 23 -5.01 0.58 0.84
N ARG A 24 -4.04 -0.29 1.14
CA ARG A 24 -4.27 -1.73 0.99
C ARG A 24 -5.29 -2.23 2.01
N ASP A 25 -6.01 -3.28 1.64
CA ASP A 25 -6.87 -4.01 2.56
C ASP A 25 -6.05 -4.39 3.80
N PRO A 26 -6.51 -4.00 5.01
CA PRO A 26 -5.80 -4.38 6.22
C PRO A 26 -5.77 -5.91 6.30
N PRO A 27 -4.63 -6.51 6.70
CA PRO A 27 -4.53 -7.95 6.76
C PRO A 27 -5.65 -8.48 7.64
N ARG A 28 -6.53 -9.29 7.05
CA ARG A 28 -7.60 -9.96 7.80
C ARG A 28 -6.94 -10.83 8.85
N ALA A 29 -7.05 -10.43 10.11
CA ALA A 29 -6.64 -11.28 11.21
C ALA A 29 -7.45 -12.58 11.11
N ILE A 30 -6.78 -13.66 10.70
CA ILE A 30 -7.36 -14.99 10.80
C ILE A 30 -7.37 -15.28 12.30
N ALA A 31 -8.45 -14.91 12.96
CA ALA A 31 -8.71 -15.37 14.30
C ALA A 31 -8.70 -16.90 14.22
N GLY A 32 -7.64 -17.52 14.73
CA GLY A 32 -7.71 -18.92 15.13
C GLY A 32 -8.92 -19.11 16.08
N PRO A 33 -9.39 -20.34 16.32
CA PRO A 33 -10.66 -20.65 17.01
C PRO A 33 -10.79 -20.14 18.48
N LYS A 34 -10.00 -19.16 18.92
CA LYS A 34 -9.92 -18.60 20.27
C LYS A 34 -10.33 -17.12 20.37
N ALA A 35 -10.81 -16.46 19.32
CA ALA A 35 -11.29 -15.06 19.41
C ALA A 35 -12.79 -14.91 19.73
N LYS A 36 -13.43 -15.93 20.31
CA LYS A 36 -14.76 -15.83 20.93
C LYS A 36 -14.69 -16.16 22.42
N LYS A 37 -13.86 -15.44 23.18
CA LYS A 37 -13.88 -15.54 24.64
C LYS A 37 -13.40 -14.25 25.31
N LYS A 38 -14.16 -13.16 25.18
CA LYS A 38 -14.52 -12.28 26.29
C LYS A 38 -15.60 -11.31 25.84
#